data_AF-A0A0W8FBD7-F1
#
_entry.id   AF-A0A0W8FBD7-F1
#
_cell.length_a   1.000
_cell.length_b   1.000
_cell.length_c   1.000
_cell.angle_alpha   90.00
_cell.angle_beta   90.00
_cell.angle_gamma   90.00
#
_symmetry.space_group_name_H-M   'P 1'
#
loop_
_entity.id
_entity.type
_entity.pdbx_description
1 polymer ?
#
loop_
_entity_poly.entity_id
_entity_poly.type
_entity_poly.pdbx_seq_one_letter_code
_entity_poly.pdbx_strand_id
1 'polypeptide(L)' 'MQGIELLEGDVWGHRKDLDEYFTVDDTTIDEIRSLAASGASMDEVANQIQKKARLGPELIKYIARTKITA' A
#
# COMPACT_ATOMS: atom_id res chain seq x y z
N MET A 1 -19.36 -7.79 6.60
CA MET A 1 -18.61 -7.28 5.44
C MET A 1 -17.55 -8.30 5.07
N GLN A 2 -17.65 -8.95 3.91
CA GLN A 2 -16.66 -9.92 3.43
C GLN A 2 -15.73 -9.24 2.44
N GLY A 3 -14.42 -9.48 2.54
CA GLY A 3 -13.43 -8.90 1.62
C GLY A 3 -13.02 -7.46 1.90
N ILE A 4 -13.29 -6.93 3.09
CA ILE A 4 -12.83 -5.61 3.54
C ILE A 4 -11.85 -5.82 4.69
N GLU A 5 -10.59 -5.39 4.51
CA GLU A 5 -9.58 -5.35 5.56
C GLU A 5 -9.47 -3.92 6.08
N LEU A 6 -9.60 -3.74 7.39
CA LEU A 6 -9.39 -2.46 8.05
C LEU A 6 -7.90 -2.33 8.35
N LEU A 7 -7.24 -1.44 7.63
CA LEU A 7 -5.85 -1.07 7.89
C LEU A 7 -5.84 0.16 8.77
N GLU A 8 -5.07 0.12 9.85
CA GLU A 8 -4.78 1.31 10.63
C GLU A 8 -3.89 2.23 9.77
N GLY A 9 -4.42 3.39 9.40
CA GLY A 9 -3.69 4.43 8.68
C GLY A 9 -3.50 5.65 9.55
N ASP A 10 -2.41 6.38 9.33
CA ASP A 10 -2.20 7.70 9.93
C ASP A 10 -3.19 8.69 9.31
N VAL A 11 -4.42 8.74 9.84
CA VAL A 11 -5.41 9.78 9.51
C VAL A 11 -5.04 11.04 10.29
N TRP A 12 -3.92 11.67 9.91
CA TRP A 12 -3.51 12.94 10.50
C TRP A 12 -3.85 14.09 9.55
N GLY A 13 -5.15 14.34 9.40
CA GLY A 13 -5.68 15.44 8.58
C GLY A 13 -6.90 16.08 9.23
N HIS A 14 -7.04 17.41 9.09
CA HIS A 14 -8.29 18.08 9.42
C HIS A 14 -9.41 17.48 8.56
N ARG A 15 -10.61 17.26 9.14
CA ARG A 15 -11.77 16.72 8.40
C ARG A 15 -12.20 17.55 7.16
N LYS A 16 -11.56 18.69 6.91
CA LYS A 16 -11.79 19.54 5.74
C LYS A 16 -11.01 19.09 4.49
N ASP A 17 -9.98 18.26 4.64
CA ASP A 17 -9.13 17.81 3.53
C ASP A 17 -9.42 16.35 3.15
N LEU A 18 -10.55 15.80 3.63
CA LEU A 18 -10.97 14.39 3.46
C LEU A 18 -11.37 14.01 2.03
N ASP A 19 -11.50 14.99 1.12
CA ASP A 19 -11.97 14.77 -0.24
C ASP A 19 -10.83 14.51 -1.25
N GLU A 20 -9.57 14.58 -0.82
CA GLU A 20 -8.43 14.31 -1.68
C GLU A 20 -8.12 12.81 -1.74
N TYR A 21 -8.52 12.18 -2.86
CA TYR A 21 -8.09 10.82 -3.18
C TYR A 21 -6.60 10.81 -3.52
N PHE A 22 -5.85 9.91 -2.88
CA PHE A 22 -4.47 9.61 -3.27
C PHE A 22 -4.46 8.49 -4.31
N THR A 23 -4.11 8.81 -5.55
CA THR A 23 -3.91 7.81 -6.60
C THR A 23 -2.54 7.16 -6.43
N VAL A 24 -2.51 5.84 -6.36
CA VAL A 24 -1.27 5.06 -6.40
C VAL A 24 -0.99 4.69 -7.85
N ASP A 25 0.20 5.06 -8.35
CA ASP A 25 0.60 4.72 -9.71
C ASP A 25 0.72 3.21 -9.91
N ASP A 26 0.28 2.70 -11.07
CA ASP A 26 0.36 1.28 -11.43
C ASP A 26 1.80 0.75 -11.36
N THR A 27 2.78 1.58 -11.72
CA THR A 27 4.21 1.27 -11.61
C THR A 27 4.62 0.93 -10.18
N THR A 28 4.06 1.63 -9.20
CA THR A 28 4.31 1.37 -7.77
C THR A 28 3.68 0.05 -7.36
N ILE A 29 2.46 -0.25 -7.84
CA ILE A 29 1.79 -1.52 -7.56
C ILE A 29 2.57 -2.70 -8.16
N ASP A 30 3.05 -2.57 -9.38
CA ASP A 30 3.85 -3.61 -10.05
C ASP A 30 5.21 -3.81 -9.36
N GLU A 31 5.85 -2.74 -8.89
CA GLU A 31 7.10 -2.84 -8.11
C GLU A 31 6.88 -3.60 -6.79
N ILE A 32 5.81 -3.27 -6.05
CA ILE A 32 5.44 -3.99 -4.82
C ILE A 32 5.26 -5.48 -5.09
N ARG A 33 4.56 -5.83 -6.18
CA ARG A 33 4.31 -7.23 -6.58
C ARG A 33 5.58 -7.95 -6.98
N SER A 34 6.44 -7.29 -7.75
CA SER A 34 7.73 -7.84 -8.18
C SER A 34 8.63 -8.15 -6.99
N LEU A 35 8.70 -7.22 -6.02
CA LEU A 35 9.47 -7.42 -4.79
C LEU A 35 8.87 -8.52 -3.90
N ALA A 36 7.55 -8.61 -3.78
CA ALA A 36 6.92 -9.70 -3.07
C ALA A 36 7.16 -11.07 -3.74
N ALA A 37 7.16 -11.11 -5.07
CA ALA A 37 7.40 -12.33 -5.86
C ALA A 37 8.88 -12.77 -5.86
N SER A 38 9.83 -11.85 -5.64
CA SER A 38 11.26 -12.17 -5.55
C SER A 38 11.65 -12.89 -4.26
N GLY A 39 10.71 -13.05 -3.32
CA GLY A 39 10.92 -13.70 -2.04
C GLY A 39 11.38 -12.77 -0.92
N ALA A 40 11.38 -11.44 -1.15
CA ALA A 40 11.62 -10.47 -0.08
C ALA A 40 10.53 -10.56 1.00
N SER A 41 10.93 -10.36 2.25
CA SER A 41 9.97 -10.30 3.36
C SER A 41 9.06 -9.09 3.24
N MET A 42 7.83 -9.19 3.76
CA MET A 42 6.85 -8.09 3.70
C MET A 42 7.37 -6.79 4.33
N ASP A 43 8.20 -6.89 5.37
CA ASP A 43 8.81 -5.72 6.00
C ASP A 43 9.92 -5.10 5.13
N GLU A 44 10.70 -5.91 4.40
CA GLU A 44 11.67 -5.40 3.44
C GLU A 44 10.99 -4.71 2.25
N VAL A 45 9.90 -5.29 1.73
CA VAL A 45 9.09 -4.68 0.66
C VAL A 45 8.55 -3.34 1.14
N ALA A 46 7.94 -3.30 2.32
CA ALA A 46 7.41 -2.07 2.91
C ALA A 46 8.51 -1.00 3.07
N ASN A 47 9.66 -1.36 3.65
CA ASN A 47 10.78 -0.44 3.85
C ASN A 47 11.37 0.12 2.56
N GLN A 48 11.40 -0.66 1.47
CA GLN A 48 11.92 -0.19 0.18
C GLN A 48 10.92 0.75 -0.51
N ILE A 49 9.64 0.39 -0.51
CA ILE A 49 8.59 1.14 -1.20
C ILE A 49 8.27 2.43 -0.45
N GLN A 50 8.26 2.43 0.89
CA GLN A 50 8.00 3.63 1.69
C GLN A 50 9.04 4.75 1.46
N LYS A 51 10.25 4.41 1.01
CA LYS A 51 11.28 5.41 0.65
C LYS A 51 11.02 6.08 -0.70
N LYS A 52 10.23 5.46 -1.57
CA LYS A 52 9.95 5.90 -2.94
C LYS A 52 8.54 6.45 -3.10
N ALA A 53 7.59 5.87 -2.38
CA ALA A 53 6.17 6.19 -2.42
C ALA A 53 5.70 6.71 -1.07
N ARG A 54 4.80 7.68 -1.08
CA ARG A 54 4.17 8.23 0.14
C ARG A 54 3.06 7.31 0.66
N LEU A 55 3.35 6.02 0.78
CA LEU A 55 2.40 5.00 1.22
C LEU A 55 2.76 4.51 2.63
N GLY A 56 1.74 4.27 3.43
CA GLY A 56 1.91 3.63 4.74
C GLY A 56 2.37 2.18 4.60
N PRO A 57 3.17 1.67 5.55
CA PRO A 57 3.71 0.31 5.48
C PRO A 57 2.62 -0.76 5.42
N GLU A 58 1.51 -0.58 6.15
CA GLU A 58 0.40 -1.54 6.14
C GLU A 58 -0.35 -1.57 4.81
N LEU A 59 -0.50 -0.42 4.14
CA LEU A 59 -1.06 -0.37 2.79
C LEU A 59 -0.15 -1.10 1.78
N ILE A 60 1.17 -0.94 1.89
CA ILE A 60 2.12 -1.65 1.04
C ILE A 60 2.01 -3.16 1.26
N LYS A 61 1.99 -3.62 2.51
CA LYS A 61 1.83 -5.05 2.85
C LYS A 61 0.50 -5.61 2.39
N TYR A 62 -0.56 -4.80 2.42
CA TYR A 62 -1.88 -5.19 1.92
C TYR A 62 -1.84 -5.39 0.40
N ILE A 63 -1.27 -4.44 -0.35
CA ILE A 63 -1.11 -4.55 -1.82
C ILE A 63 -0.25 -5.77 -2.18
N ALA A 64 0.82 -6.05 -1.43
CA ALA A 64 1.70 -7.19 -1.66
C ALA A 64 1.00 -8.55 -1.44
N ARG A 65 0.11 -8.65 -0.45
CA ARG A 65 -0.66 -9.87 -0.14
C ARG A 65 -1.85 -10.06 -1.08
N THR A 66 -2.44 -8.97 -1.54
CA THR A 66 -3.68 -9.00 -2.31
C THR A 66 -3.39 -9.19 -3.80
N LYS A 67 -3.85 -10.31 -4.36
CA LYS A 67 -3.99 -10.44 -5.81
C LYS A 67 -5.18 -9.59 -6.26
N ILE A 68 -4.99 -8.28 -6.40
CA ILE A 68 -5.99 -7.44 -7.08
C ILE A 68 -6.05 -7.95 -8.52
N THR A 69 -7.07 -8.76 -8.78
CA THR A 69 -7.39 -9.31 -10.09
C THR A 69 -8.26 -8.24 -10.73
N ALA A 70 -7.78 -7.64 -11.82
CA ALA A 70 -8.56 -6.70 -12.61
C ALA A 70 -9.76 -7.40 -13.27
#